data_AF-G0QX19-F1
#
_entry.id   AF-G0QX19-F1
#
_cell.length_a   1.000
_cell.length_b   1.000
_cell.length_c   1.000
_cell.angle_alpha   90.00
_cell.angle_beta   90.00
_cell.angle_gamma   90.00
#
_symmetry.space_group_name_H-M   'P 1'
#
loop_
_entity.id
_entity.type
_entity.pdbx_description
1 polymer ?
#
loop_
_entity_poly.entity_id
_entity_poly.type
_entity_poly.pdbx_seq_one_letter_code
_entity_poly.pdbx_strand_id
1 'polypeptide(L)'
;PNKRLFSYMNYPFCTDVKYKYTLLEVDSKFQKKQAHESRIRDFFDQGQFLLSTSQLFLIFEVGRDTVLEDTMEQISRPNLNFRLPFKVKFKGEQGIDEGGLRKEYYQIMIKKLLNPDFGMFLPKNDDRFLWFNGHSYDMPILYELIGSLMGGFYKVLNGELIKMFSSSELTQVLVGLEELNLNELKEKTSYKDGYDENSDQVKFLLFCTGSERSPITGLGSLQFTVIRNGGGDEQLPSAHTCFNYLQIPMYTSKEQLKKKLLQALENAEGFGLH
;
A
#
# COMPACT_ATOMS: atom_id res chain seq x y z
N PRO A 1 -24.98 36.56 13.66
CA PRO A 1 -23.83 36.37 12.74
C PRO A 1 -22.85 35.33 13.30
N ASN A 2 -22.90 34.10 12.79
CA ASN A 2 -21.92 33.05 13.10
C ASN A 2 -20.56 33.47 12.53
N LYS A 3 -19.69 34.08 13.36
CA LYS A 3 -18.28 34.26 13.00
C LYS A 3 -17.69 32.85 12.91
N ARG A 4 -17.46 32.35 11.69
CA ARG A 4 -16.70 31.11 11.51
C ARG A 4 -15.37 31.28 12.24
N LEU A 5 -15.14 30.43 13.23
CA LEU A 5 -13.86 30.37 13.93
C LEU A 5 -12.75 30.14 12.91
N PHE A 6 -11.62 30.83 13.08
CA PHE A 6 -10.45 30.62 12.25
C PHE A 6 -9.99 29.16 12.38
N SER A 7 -9.85 28.49 11.24
CA SER A 7 -9.33 27.13 11.15
C SER A 7 -8.46 27.05 9.91
N TYR A 8 -7.28 26.43 10.04
CA TYR A 8 -6.37 26.19 8.91
C TYR A 8 -7.02 25.32 7.82
N MET A 9 -8.06 24.52 8.17
CA MET A 9 -8.83 23.76 7.17
C MET A 9 -9.61 24.66 6.19
N ASN A 10 -9.91 25.90 6.58
CA ASN A 10 -10.54 26.89 5.69
C ASN A 10 -9.52 27.60 4.79
N TYR A 11 -8.22 27.41 5.03
CA TYR A 11 -7.13 28.02 4.25
C TYR A 11 -6.05 26.97 3.93
N PRO A 12 -6.36 25.91 3.14
CA PRO A 12 -5.44 24.79 2.94
C PRO A 12 -4.14 25.17 2.21
N PHE A 13 -4.10 26.32 1.54
CA PHE A 13 -2.90 26.86 0.88
C PHE A 13 -1.83 27.33 1.88
N CYS A 14 -2.19 27.53 3.16
CA CYS A 14 -1.24 27.95 4.20
C CYS A 14 -0.39 26.81 4.75
N THR A 15 -0.66 25.56 4.35
CA THR A 15 0.00 24.36 4.88
C THR A 15 0.58 23.54 3.75
N ASP A 16 1.78 23.01 3.95
CA ASP A 16 2.41 22.11 2.98
C ASP A 16 1.76 20.71 2.98
N VAL A 17 2.01 19.95 1.90
CA VAL A 17 1.46 18.60 1.72
C VAL A 17 1.93 17.60 2.79
N LYS A 18 3.15 17.74 3.32
CA LYS A 18 3.71 16.83 4.33
C LYS A 18 3.00 17.03 5.68
N TYR A 19 2.68 18.27 6.01
CA TYR A 19 1.88 18.61 7.19
C TYR A 19 0.46 18.06 7.06
N LYS A 20 -0.21 18.27 5.92
CA LYS A 20 -1.55 17.71 5.67
C LYS A 20 -1.56 16.18 5.78
N TYR A 21 -0.54 15.52 5.21
CA TYR A 21 -0.36 14.08 5.32
C TYR A 21 -0.16 13.62 6.76
N THR A 22 0.67 14.33 7.53
CA THR A 22 0.90 14.03 8.96
C THR A 22 -0.40 14.14 9.75
N LEU A 23 -1.21 15.17 9.51
CA LEU A 23 -2.51 15.34 10.15
C LEU A 23 -3.46 14.18 9.82
N LEU A 24 -3.49 13.76 8.55
CA LEU A 24 -4.25 12.59 8.11
C LEU A 24 -3.79 11.30 8.80
N GLU A 25 -2.48 11.12 8.95
CA GLU A 25 -1.89 9.94 9.61
C GLU A 25 -2.24 9.89 11.09
N VAL A 26 -2.15 11.03 11.79
CA VAL A 26 -2.50 11.16 13.22
C VAL A 26 -3.99 10.86 13.44
N ASP A 27 -4.88 11.44 12.63
CA ASP A 27 -6.32 11.15 12.71
C ASP A 27 -6.59 9.66 12.43
N SER A 28 -5.97 9.09 11.39
CA SER A 28 -6.13 7.66 11.08
C SER A 28 -5.69 6.76 12.25
N LYS A 29 -4.55 7.05 12.88
CA LYS A 29 -4.06 6.30 14.06
C LYS A 29 -5.03 6.40 15.23
N PHE A 30 -5.57 7.60 15.50
CA PHE A 30 -6.54 7.83 16.56
C PHE A 30 -7.86 7.09 16.32
N GLN A 31 -8.42 7.21 15.11
CA GLN A 31 -9.66 6.53 14.69
C GLN A 31 -9.52 5.00 14.76
N LYS A 32 -8.37 4.46 14.34
CA LYS A 32 -8.04 3.03 14.44
C LYS A 32 -8.02 2.56 15.90
N LYS A 33 -7.36 3.32 16.77
CA LYS A 33 -7.28 3.01 18.21
C LYS A 33 -8.67 2.96 18.84
N GLN A 34 -9.50 3.99 18.59
CA GLN A 34 -10.88 4.01 19.10
C GLN A 34 -11.71 2.83 18.59
N ALA A 35 -11.62 2.50 17.30
CA ALA A 35 -12.35 1.38 16.73
C ALA A 35 -11.94 0.04 17.37
N HIS A 36 -10.64 -0.15 17.63
CA HIS A 36 -10.11 -1.33 18.28
C HIS A 36 -10.57 -1.44 19.75
N GLU A 37 -10.48 -0.35 20.51
CA GLU A 37 -10.94 -0.29 21.91
C GLU A 37 -12.46 -0.52 22.03
N SER A 38 -13.25 0.08 21.13
CA SER A 38 -14.70 -0.16 21.07
C SER A 38 -14.99 -1.64 20.80
N ARG A 39 -14.29 -2.25 19.85
CA ARG A 39 -14.51 -3.66 19.51
C ARG A 39 -14.17 -4.60 20.68
N ILE A 40 -13.10 -4.32 21.42
CA ILE A 40 -12.75 -5.09 22.63
C ILE A 40 -13.86 -4.94 23.69
N ARG A 41 -14.35 -3.72 23.89
CA ARG A 41 -15.45 -3.45 24.83
C ARG A 41 -16.72 -4.19 24.45
N ASP A 42 -17.11 -4.15 23.18
CA ASP A 42 -18.32 -4.84 22.69
C ASP A 42 -18.26 -6.34 22.97
N PHE A 43 -17.10 -6.97 22.82
CA PHE A 43 -16.93 -8.38 23.17
C PHE A 43 -16.99 -8.66 24.67
N PHE A 44 -16.39 -7.78 25.48
CA PHE A 44 -16.44 -7.89 26.94
C PHE A 44 -17.88 -7.77 27.45
N ASP A 45 -18.64 -6.81 26.90
CA ASP A 45 -20.06 -6.60 27.24
C ASP A 45 -20.94 -7.78 26.79
N GLN A 46 -20.53 -8.51 25.75
CA GLN A 46 -21.16 -9.76 25.30
C GLN A 46 -20.70 -11.00 26.10
N GLY A 47 -19.88 -10.84 27.15
CA GLY A 47 -19.39 -11.92 27.99
C GLY A 47 -18.33 -12.81 27.32
N GLN A 48 -17.72 -12.36 26.22
CA GLN A 48 -16.62 -13.07 25.55
C GLN A 48 -15.27 -12.62 26.11
N PHE A 49 -14.72 -13.42 27.02
CA PHE A 49 -13.43 -13.14 27.67
C PHE A 49 -12.22 -13.74 26.94
N LEU A 50 -12.43 -14.70 26.06
CA LEU A 50 -11.40 -15.32 25.24
C LEU A 50 -11.51 -14.79 23.81
N LEU A 51 -10.73 -13.74 23.51
CA LEU A 51 -10.65 -13.17 22.19
C LEU A 51 -9.58 -13.86 21.36
N SER A 52 -9.97 -14.37 20.19
CA SER A 52 -8.98 -14.67 19.15
C SER A 52 -8.44 -13.37 18.57
N THR A 53 -7.14 -13.33 18.28
CA THR A 53 -6.51 -12.15 17.67
C THR A 53 -7.19 -11.77 16.34
N SER A 54 -7.65 -12.75 15.56
CA SER A 54 -8.41 -12.56 14.31
C SER A 54 -9.68 -11.72 14.47
N GLN A 55 -10.37 -11.82 15.61
CA GLN A 55 -11.60 -11.06 15.87
C GLN A 55 -11.34 -9.56 16.05
N LEU A 56 -10.09 -9.11 16.14
CA LEU A 56 -9.76 -7.69 16.28
C LEU A 56 -9.46 -6.99 14.95
N PHE A 57 -9.46 -7.76 13.85
CA PHE A 57 -9.13 -7.29 12.51
C PHE A 57 -10.38 -7.23 11.62
N LEU A 58 -10.29 -6.43 10.55
CA LEU A 58 -11.15 -6.59 9.39
C LEU A 58 -10.43 -7.54 8.43
N ILE A 59 -10.90 -8.78 8.34
CA ILE A 59 -10.28 -9.81 7.51
C ILE A 59 -11.13 -10.05 6.27
N PHE A 60 -10.54 -9.86 5.10
CA PHE A 60 -11.14 -10.32 3.84
C PHE A 60 -10.52 -11.65 3.42
N GLU A 61 -11.36 -12.68 3.28
CA GLU A 61 -10.95 -13.98 2.76
C GLU A 61 -11.38 -14.10 1.30
N VAL A 62 -10.41 -14.15 0.39
CA VAL A 62 -10.64 -14.01 -1.05
C VAL A 62 -9.90 -15.10 -1.84
N GLY A 63 -10.46 -15.52 -2.97
CA GLY A 63 -9.76 -16.32 -3.97
C GLY A 63 -8.94 -15.43 -4.90
N ARG A 64 -7.83 -15.95 -5.43
CA ARG A 64 -7.00 -15.21 -6.41
C ARG A 64 -7.80 -14.90 -7.68
N ASP A 65 -8.57 -15.87 -8.15
CA ASP A 65 -9.39 -15.75 -9.36
C ASP A 65 -10.71 -15.02 -9.12
N THR A 66 -11.24 -15.06 -7.91
CA THR A 66 -12.55 -14.49 -7.52
C THR A 66 -12.44 -13.23 -6.66
N VAL A 67 -11.30 -12.54 -6.73
CA VAL A 67 -10.96 -11.47 -5.80
C VAL A 67 -12.00 -10.32 -5.82
N LEU A 68 -12.57 -9.99 -6.98
CA LEU A 68 -13.53 -8.89 -7.13
C LEU A 68 -14.87 -9.27 -6.50
N GLU A 69 -15.36 -10.46 -6.82
CA GLU A 69 -16.62 -11.02 -6.34
C GLU A 69 -16.60 -11.22 -4.83
N ASP A 70 -15.54 -11.86 -4.32
CA ASP A 70 -15.37 -12.09 -2.88
C ASP A 70 -15.24 -10.78 -2.09
N THR A 71 -14.61 -9.76 -2.69
CA THR A 71 -14.52 -8.43 -2.08
C THR A 71 -15.89 -7.76 -2.05
N MET A 72 -16.66 -7.85 -3.13
CA MET A 72 -18.01 -7.28 -3.21
C MET A 72 -18.97 -7.89 -2.20
N GLU A 73 -18.92 -9.21 -2.05
CA GLU A 73 -19.74 -9.90 -1.05
C GLU A 73 -19.40 -9.43 0.37
N GLN A 74 -18.10 -9.26 0.65
CA GLN A 74 -17.62 -8.90 1.98
C GLN A 74 -17.80 -7.43 2.33
N ILE A 75 -17.63 -6.52 1.35
CA ILE A 75 -17.80 -5.07 1.55
C ILE A 75 -19.26 -4.69 1.76
N SER A 76 -20.18 -5.45 1.16
CA SER A 76 -21.62 -5.26 1.26
C SER A 76 -22.22 -5.73 2.59
N ARG A 77 -21.42 -6.36 3.47
CA ARG A 77 -21.90 -6.82 4.78
C ARG A 77 -22.28 -5.62 5.66
N PRO A 78 -23.43 -5.68 6.37
CA PRO A 78 -23.84 -4.62 7.25
C PRO A 78 -22.85 -4.44 8.41
N ASN A 79 -22.74 -3.21 8.91
CA ASN A 79 -21.93 -2.85 10.08
C ASN A 79 -20.42 -3.12 9.94
N LEU A 80 -19.90 -3.17 8.71
CA LEU A 80 -18.47 -3.29 8.48
C LEU A 80 -17.72 -2.06 9.02
N ASN A 81 -16.73 -2.29 9.88
CA ASN A 81 -15.90 -1.24 10.44
C ASN A 81 -14.53 -1.17 9.73
N PHE A 82 -14.45 -0.33 8.70
CA PHE A 82 -13.22 -0.09 7.93
C PHE A 82 -12.11 0.63 8.71
N ARG A 83 -12.37 1.11 9.93
CA ARG A 83 -11.33 1.69 10.80
C ARG A 83 -10.54 0.63 11.55
N LEU A 84 -10.95 -0.62 11.49
CA LEU A 84 -10.15 -1.70 12.06
C LEU A 84 -8.96 -2.01 11.18
N PRO A 85 -7.87 -2.56 11.75
CA PRO A 85 -6.73 -2.93 10.93
C PRO A 85 -7.14 -4.01 9.93
N PHE A 86 -6.95 -3.70 8.64
CA PHE A 86 -7.31 -4.56 7.53
C PHE A 86 -6.26 -5.67 7.34
N LYS A 87 -6.72 -6.89 7.08
CA LYS A 87 -5.91 -8.05 6.73
C LYS A 87 -6.56 -8.82 5.59
N VAL A 88 -5.74 -9.50 4.80
CA VAL A 88 -6.19 -10.38 3.73
C VAL A 88 -5.78 -11.82 4.02
N LYS A 89 -6.63 -12.76 3.64
CA LYS A 89 -6.34 -14.19 3.64
C LYS A 89 -6.74 -14.77 2.28
N PHE A 90 -5.82 -15.43 1.58
CA PHE A 90 -6.18 -16.16 0.37
C PHE A 90 -6.76 -17.53 0.72
N LYS A 91 -7.88 -17.89 0.09
CA LYS A 91 -8.56 -19.17 0.30
C LYS A 91 -7.60 -20.33 0.01
N GLY A 92 -7.48 -21.26 0.96
CA GLY A 92 -6.61 -22.45 0.82
C GLY A 92 -5.13 -22.23 1.14
N GLU A 93 -4.70 -21.01 1.48
CA GLU A 93 -3.31 -20.69 1.82
C GLU A 93 -3.08 -20.65 3.34
N GLN A 94 -1.89 -21.07 3.77
CA GLN A 94 -1.48 -20.98 5.18
C GLN A 94 -0.91 -19.59 5.45
N GLY A 95 -1.52 -18.87 6.39
CA GLY A 95 -1.04 -17.57 6.85
C GLY A 95 -2.14 -16.51 6.88
N ILE A 96 -2.00 -15.56 7.81
CA ILE A 96 -2.84 -14.36 7.89
C ILE A 96 -1.89 -13.16 7.79
N ASP A 97 -2.16 -12.28 6.82
CA ASP A 97 -1.31 -11.18 6.40
C ASP A 97 -0.53 -10.46 7.52
N GLU A 98 0.78 -10.32 7.32
CA GLU A 98 1.69 -9.42 8.07
C GLU A 98 2.08 -8.16 7.27
N GLY A 99 1.58 -8.01 6.04
CA GLY A 99 1.79 -6.84 5.17
C GLY A 99 1.81 -7.19 3.68
N GLY A 100 2.29 -8.39 3.31
CA GLY A 100 2.48 -8.78 1.92
C GLY A 100 1.24 -9.20 1.16
N LEU A 101 0.32 -9.91 1.80
CA LEU A 101 -0.91 -10.36 1.14
C LEU A 101 -1.83 -9.18 0.85
N ARG A 102 -1.80 -8.12 1.67
CA ARG A 102 -2.52 -6.86 1.39
C ARG A 102 -2.04 -6.17 0.12
N LYS A 103 -0.71 -6.07 -0.07
CA LYS A 103 -0.13 -5.45 -1.27
C LYS A 103 -0.56 -6.24 -2.51
N GLU A 104 -0.40 -7.55 -2.46
CA GLU A 104 -0.79 -8.46 -3.53
C GLU A 104 -2.29 -8.39 -3.85
N TYR A 105 -3.15 -8.38 -2.83
CA TYR A 105 -4.58 -8.18 -2.98
C TYR A 105 -4.94 -6.92 -3.76
N TYR A 106 -4.39 -5.77 -3.38
CA TYR A 106 -4.65 -4.52 -4.10
C TYR A 106 -4.11 -4.56 -5.54
N GLN A 107 -2.99 -5.24 -5.78
CA GLN A 107 -2.46 -5.43 -7.12
C GLN A 107 -3.41 -6.23 -8.00
N ILE A 108 -3.91 -7.38 -7.52
CA ILE A 108 -4.87 -8.20 -8.28
C ILE A 108 -6.16 -7.41 -8.52
N MET A 109 -6.68 -6.74 -7.49
CA MET A 109 -7.88 -5.89 -7.59
C MET A 109 -7.73 -4.81 -8.66
N ILE A 110 -6.66 -4.02 -8.60
CA ILE A 110 -6.42 -2.91 -9.54
C ILE A 110 -6.19 -3.44 -10.95
N LYS A 111 -5.37 -4.49 -11.13
CA LYS A 111 -5.14 -5.10 -12.45
C LYS A 111 -6.43 -5.60 -13.09
N LYS A 112 -7.32 -6.22 -12.30
CA LYS A 112 -8.61 -6.68 -12.82
C LYS A 112 -9.55 -5.51 -13.12
N LEU A 113 -9.69 -4.53 -12.22
CA LEU A 113 -10.56 -3.36 -12.43
C LEU A 113 -10.14 -2.51 -13.64
N LEU A 114 -8.84 -2.42 -13.92
CA LEU A 114 -8.29 -1.65 -15.02
C LEU A 114 -8.13 -2.47 -16.31
N ASN A 115 -8.42 -3.77 -16.30
CA ASN A 115 -8.30 -4.59 -17.51
C ASN A 115 -9.33 -4.11 -18.56
N PRO A 116 -8.89 -3.75 -19.79
CA PRO A 116 -9.76 -3.33 -20.88
C PRO A 116 -10.90 -4.31 -21.21
N ASP A 117 -10.72 -5.61 -20.95
CA ASP A 117 -11.73 -6.66 -21.18
C ASP A 117 -13.02 -6.42 -20.38
N PHE A 118 -12.92 -5.82 -19.18
CA PHE A 118 -14.11 -5.44 -18.39
C PHE A 118 -14.74 -4.13 -18.89
N GLY A 119 -14.09 -3.42 -19.79
CA GLY A 119 -14.58 -2.19 -20.41
C GLY A 119 -14.89 -1.07 -19.42
N MET A 120 -14.36 -1.10 -18.20
CA MET A 120 -14.73 -0.15 -17.14
C MET A 120 -14.15 1.24 -17.33
N PHE A 121 -12.94 1.28 -17.89
CA PHE A 121 -12.18 2.49 -18.12
C PHE A 121 -11.65 2.53 -19.55
N LEU A 122 -11.61 3.71 -20.13
CA LEU A 122 -11.07 3.98 -21.46
C LEU A 122 -9.89 4.95 -21.35
N PRO A 123 -8.86 4.79 -22.20
CA PRO A 123 -7.77 5.74 -22.23
C PRO A 123 -8.22 7.13 -22.69
N LYS A 124 -7.55 8.16 -22.18
CA LYS A 124 -7.83 9.57 -22.42
C LYS A 124 -6.55 10.40 -22.37
N ASN A 125 -6.51 11.48 -23.16
CA ASN A 125 -5.35 12.39 -23.31
C ASN A 125 -4.08 11.64 -23.74
N ASP A 126 -4.12 10.97 -24.89
CA ASP A 126 -3.00 10.20 -25.44
C ASP A 126 -2.57 9.08 -24.50
N ASP A 127 -3.53 8.30 -24.03
CA ASP A 127 -3.38 7.16 -23.11
C ASP A 127 -2.74 7.48 -21.73
N ARG A 128 -2.56 8.77 -21.40
CA ARG A 128 -2.00 9.20 -20.12
C ARG A 128 -2.93 8.97 -18.92
N PHE A 129 -4.23 8.91 -19.16
CA PHE A 129 -5.23 8.73 -18.11
C PHE A 129 -6.25 7.69 -18.51
N LEU A 130 -6.79 7.00 -17.51
CA LEU A 130 -7.97 6.15 -17.65
C LEU A 130 -9.21 6.93 -17.17
N TRP A 131 -10.28 6.89 -17.93
CA TRP A 131 -11.55 7.56 -17.60
C TRP A 131 -12.71 6.56 -17.60
N PHE A 132 -13.68 6.76 -16.71
CA PHE A 132 -14.85 5.90 -16.62
C PHE A 132 -15.56 5.77 -17.98
N ASN A 133 -15.76 4.53 -18.42
CA ASN A 133 -16.55 4.24 -19.60
C ASN A 133 -18.04 4.41 -19.30
N GLY A 134 -18.66 5.45 -19.84
CA GLY A 134 -20.12 5.68 -19.68
C GLY A 134 -20.99 4.69 -20.45
N HIS A 135 -20.40 3.83 -21.29
CA HIS A 135 -21.09 2.89 -22.17
C HIS A 135 -20.86 1.42 -21.77
N SER A 136 -20.28 1.15 -20.60
CA SER A 136 -20.16 -0.22 -20.10
C SER A 136 -21.50 -0.68 -19.53
N TYR A 137 -22.30 -1.35 -20.37
CA TYR A 137 -23.60 -1.89 -19.97
C TYR A 137 -23.51 -3.26 -19.29
N ASP A 138 -22.37 -3.93 -19.43
CA ASP A 138 -22.26 -5.36 -19.10
C ASP A 138 -21.86 -5.63 -17.64
N MET A 139 -21.34 -4.64 -16.90
CA MET A 139 -20.82 -4.85 -15.54
C MET A 139 -21.16 -3.76 -14.50
N PRO A 140 -22.45 -3.44 -14.23
CA PRO A 140 -22.84 -2.45 -13.21
C PRO A 140 -22.26 -2.70 -11.82
N ILE A 141 -22.13 -3.97 -11.43
CA ILE A 141 -21.64 -4.39 -10.12
C ILE A 141 -20.18 -3.96 -9.87
N LEU A 142 -19.37 -3.83 -10.91
CA LEU A 142 -17.99 -3.38 -10.77
C LEU A 142 -17.90 -1.86 -10.54
N TYR A 143 -18.81 -1.06 -11.13
CA TYR A 143 -18.92 0.36 -10.80
C TYR A 143 -19.39 0.56 -9.36
N GLU A 144 -20.30 -0.30 -8.89
CA GLU A 144 -20.71 -0.33 -7.49
C GLU A 144 -19.55 -0.68 -6.55
N LEU A 145 -18.68 -1.62 -6.95
CA LEU A 145 -17.45 -1.94 -6.21
C LEU A 145 -16.55 -0.71 -6.09
N ILE A 146 -16.25 -0.03 -7.20
CA ILE A 146 -15.42 1.18 -7.17
C ILE A 146 -16.07 2.26 -6.32
N GLY A 147 -17.37 2.49 -6.48
CA GLY A 147 -18.12 3.46 -5.68
C GLY A 147 -18.07 3.13 -4.18
N SER A 148 -18.21 1.87 -3.81
CA SER A 148 -18.11 1.40 -2.43
C SER A 148 -16.68 1.57 -1.88
N LEU A 149 -15.66 1.27 -2.67
CA LEU A 149 -14.25 1.49 -2.29
C LEU A 149 -13.95 2.98 -2.10
N MET A 150 -14.43 3.84 -3.01
CA MET A 150 -14.29 5.30 -2.88
C MET A 150 -15.03 5.84 -1.66
N GLY A 151 -16.26 5.40 -1.42
CA GLY A 151 -17.02 5.76 -0.22
C GLY A 151 -16.31 5.31 1.06
N GLY A 152 -15.77 4.09 1.07
CA GLY A 152 -14.92 3.56 2.13
C GLY A 152 -13.68 4.43 2.37
N PHE A 153 -12.96 4.81 1.31
CA PHE A 153 -11.81 5.71 1.37
C PHE A 153 -12.16 7.04 2.06
N TYR A 154 -13.22 7.72 1.61
CA TYR A 154 -13.67 8.98 2.21
C TYR A 154 -14.10 8.83 3.69
N LYS A 155 -14.68 7.69 4.06
CA LYS A 155 -15.10 7.41 5.44
C LYS A 155 -13.92 7.09 6.36
N VAL A 156 -12.94 6.33 5.88
CA VAL A 156 -11.75 5.91 6.63
C VAL A 156 -10.79 7.08 6.85
N LEU A 157 -10.62 7.92 5.82
CA LEU A 157 -9.65 9.01 5.82
C LEU A 157 -10.21 10.36 6.25
N ASN A 158 -11.40 10.37 6.86
CA ASN A 158 -12.07 11.58 7.32
C ASN A 158 -12.19 12.61 6.17
N GLY A 159 -13.28 12.52 5.41
CA GLY A 159 -13.48 13.32 4.20
C GLY A 159 -13.25 14.83 4.32
N GLU A 160 -13.34 15.42 5.51
CA GLU A 160 -12.96 16.83 5.74
C GLU A 160 -11.45 17.07 5.62
N LEU A 161 -10.62 16.14 6.08
CA LEU A 161 -9.17 16.22 5.92
C LEU A 161 -8.76 16.04 4.46
N ILE A 162 -9.44 15.15 3.72
CA ILE A 162 -9.19 14.95 2.29
C ILE A 162 -9.44 16.24 1.49
N LYS A 163 -10.44 17.05 1.88
CA LYS A 163 -10.73 18.34 1.23
C LYS A 163 -9.62 19.39 1.37
N MET A 164 -8.66 19.19 2.26
CA MET A 164 -7.49 20.09 2.38
C MET A 164 -6.45 19.87 1.28
N PHE A 165 -6.50 18.75 0.57
CA PHE A 165 -5.57 18.43 -0.50
C PHE A 165 -6.14 18.91 -1.83
N SER A 166 -5.28 19.56 -2.63
CA SER A 166 -5.52 19.71 -4.06
C SER A 166 -5.43 18.35 -4.77
N SER A 167 -5.91 18.27 -6.01
CA SER A 167 -5.82 17.06 -6.82
C SER A 167 -4.37 16.59 -7.02
N SER A 168 -3.44 17.54 -7.22
CA SER A 168 -2.01 17.24 -7.35
C SER A 168 -1.43 16.69 -6.04
N GLU A 169 -1.70 17.32 -4.90
CA GLU A 169 -1.21 16.86 -3.60
C GLU A 169 -1.77 15.48 -3.24
N LEU A 170 -3.06 15.22 -3.51
CA LEU A 170 -3.66 13.92 -3.25
C LEU A 170 -3.04 12.84 -4.15
N THR A 171 -2.71 13.18 -5.40
CA THR A 171 -2.00 12.27 -6.32
C THR A 171 -0.61 11.95 -5.78
N GLN A 172 0.13 12.93 -5.26
CA GLN A 172 1.43 12.70 -4.63
C GLN A 172 1.34 11.80 -3.40
N VAL A 173 0.27 11.93 -2.60
CA VAL A 173 0.03 11.07 -1.43
C VAL A 173 -0.29 9.63 -1.84
N LEU A 174 -1.09 9.43 -2.89
CA LEU A 174 -1.52 8.10 -3.34
C LEU A 174 -0.46 7.36 -4.15
N VAL A 175 0.22 8.07 -5.05
CA VAL A 175 1.13 7.48 -6.05
C VAL A 175 2.59 7.65 -5.64
N GLY A 176 2.91 8.64 -4.80
CA GLY A 176 4.28 8.98 -4.41
C GLY A 176 4.91 10.06 -5.29
N LEU A 177 6.09 10.50 -4.86
CA LEU A 177 6.94 11.50 -5.49
C LEU A 177 7.83 10.87 -6.57
N GLU A 178 8.02 11.57 -7.68
CA GLU A 178 8.91 11.14 -8.76
C GLU A 178 10.39 11.22 -8.38
N GLU A 179 10.76 12.20 -7.55
CA GLU A 179 12.16 12.36 -7.12
C GLU A 179 12.55 11.34 -6.04
N LEU A 180 13.67 10.66 -6.28
CA LEU A 180 14.22 9.63 -5.41
C LEU A 180 15.47 10.14 -4.68
N ASN A 181 15.33 10.52 -3.41
CA ASN A 181 16.48 10.87 -2.59
C ASN A 181 17.12 9.61 -1.98
N LEU A 182 18.03 8.97 -2.73
CA LEU A 182 18.69 7.73 -2.31
C LEU A 182 19.59 7.90 -1.09
N ASN A 183 20.06 9.12 -0.80
CA ASN A 183 20.88 9.37 0.38
C ASN A 183 20.05 9.17 1.66
N GLU A 184 18.80 9.65 1.69
CA GLU A 184 17.90 9.41 2.83
C GLU A 184 17.65 7.92 3.06
N LEU A 185 17.50 7.15 1.98
CA LEU A 185 17.33 5.70 2.09
C LEU A 185 18.58 5.03 2.66
N LYS A 186 19.75 5.39 2.11
CA LYS A 186 21.04 4.82 2.54
C LYS A 186 21.27 5.06 4.04
N GLU A 187 21.02 6.28 4.51
CA GLU A 187 21.15 6.67 5.91
C GLU A 187 20.21 5.91 6.86
N LYS A 188 19.06 5.46 6.36
CA LYS A 188 18.01 4.80 7.16
C LYS A 188 17.92 3.29 6.95
N THR A 189 18.81 2.74 6.12
CA THR A 189 18.87 1.30 5.85
C THR A 189 19.49 0.57 7.04
N SER A 190 18.80 -0.46 7.54
CA SER A 190 19.35 -1.36 8.54
C SER A 190 20.08 -2.51 7.86
N TYR A 191 21.33 -2.74 8.24
CA TYR A 191 22.11 -3.89 7.79
C TYR A 191 22.15 -4.93 8.91
N LYS A 192 21.90 -6.19 8.56
CA LYS A 192 21.95 -7.32 9.49
C LYS A 192 22.86 -8.42 8.93
N ASP A 193 23.22 -9.35 9.79
CA ASP A 193 23.92 -10.59 9.42
C ASP A 193 25.27 -10.37 8.71
N GLY A 194 26.01 -9.33 9.14
CA GLY A 194 27.38 -9.06 8.71
C GLY A 194 27.53 -8.19 7.45
N TYR A 195 26.49 -7.45 7.06
CA TYR A 195 26.61 -6.33 6.12
C TYR A 195 26.72 -4.99 6.85
N ASP A 196 27.27 -3.99 6.16
CA ASP A 196 27.39 -2.61 6.62
C ASP A 196 27.17 -1.59 5.48
N GLU A 197 27.20 -0.30 5.80
CA GLU A 197 27.02 0.80 4.85
C GLU A 197 28.09 0.91 3.75
N ASN A 198 29.21 0.22 3.92
CA ASN A 198 30.33 0.18 2.98
C ASN A 198 30.26 -1.03 2.05
N SER A 199 29.31 -1.93 2.29
CA SER A 199 28.99 -3.04 1.40
C SER A 199 28.35 -2.50 0.11
N ASP A 200 28.91 -2.87 -1.04
CA ASP A 200 28.81 -2.18 -2.33
C ASP A 200 27.43 -2.21 -3.06
N GLN A 201 26.31 -1.99 -2.37
CA GLN A 201 24.99 -2.43 -2.83
C GLN A 201 23.92 -1.34 -2.99
N VAL A 202 24.25 -0.13 -3.45
CA VAL A 202 23.25 0.95 -3.57
C VAL A 202 22.86 1.26 -5.01
N LYS A 203 22.24 0.28 -5.69
CA LYS A 203 21.37 0.50 -6.86
C LYS A 203 20.16 -0.41 -6.75
N PHE A 204 19.14 0.07 -6.04
CA PHE A 204 18.32 -0.82 -5.23
C PHE A 204 16.82 -0.54 -5.20
N LEU A 205 16.37 0.62 -5.68
CA LEU A 205 15.05 1.10 -5.30
C LEU A 205 13.90 0.34 -5.94
N LEU A 206 13.91 0.15 -7.27
CA LEU A 206 12.81 -0.51 -7.99
C LEU A 206 12.62 -1.97 -7.57
N PHE A 207 13.73 -2.70 -7.39
CA PHE A 207 13.72 -4.10 -6.96
C PHE A 207 13.14 -4.28 -5.56
N CYS A 208 13.40 -3.34 -4.66
CA CYS A 208 13.13 -3.54 -3.24
C CYS A 208 11.87 -2.91 -2.70
N THR A 209 11.48 -1.76 -3.20
CA THR A 209 10.24 -1.11 -2.76
C THR A 209 9.07 -1.61 -3.61
N GLY A 210 9.35 -2.16 -4.80
CA GLY A 210 8.33 -2.39 -5.81
C GLY A 210 7.59 -1.08 -6.12
N SER A 211 8.32 0.03 -6.24
CA SER A 211 7.80 1.33 -6.64
C SER A 211 8.93 2.13 -7.26
N GLU A 212 8.67 2.76 -8.40
CA GLU A 212 9.58 3.74 -9.01
C GLU A 212 9.55 5.10 -8.30
N ARG A 213 8.61 5.27 -7.35
CA ARG A 213 8.33 6.55 -6.68
C ARG A 213 8.63 6.48 -5.18
N SER A 214 9.08 7.59 -4.63
CA SER A 214 9.29 7.78 -3.20
C SER A 214 7.96 8.02 -2.48
N PRO A 215 7.77 7.55 -1.23
CA PRO A 215 6.69 8.04 -0.40
C PRO A 215 6.73 9.57 -0.23
N ILE A 216 5.58 10.18 0.03
CA ILE A 216 5.46 11.63 0.30
C ILE A 216 6.27 12.08 1.53
N THR A 217 6.52 11.15 2.45
CA THR A 217 7.38 11.32 3.63
C THR A 217 8.87 11.19 3.34
N GLY A 218 9.27 10.90 2.10
CA GLY A 218 10.66 10.65 1.71
C GLY A 218 11.09 9.20 1.90
N LEU A 219 12.16 8.78 1.21
CA LEU A 219 12.64 7.40 1.27
C LEU A 219 13.21 7.03 2.64
N GLY A 220 13.71 8.00 3.40
CA GLY A 220 14.20 7.76 4.76
C GLY A 220 13.13 7.31 5.76
N SER A 221 11.85 7.44 5.41
CA SER A 221 10.75 6.90 6.22
C SER A 221 10.52 5.40 6.04
N LEU A 222 11.11 4.79 5.00
CA LEU A 222 11.01 3.34 4.76
C LEU A 222 11.94 2.59 5.71
N GLN A 223 11.40 1.59 6.41
CA GLN A 223 12.21 0.63 7.17
C GLN A 223 12.81 -0.41 6.22
N PHE A 224 13.82 0.00 5.45
CA PHE A 224 14.51 -0.89 4.52
C PHE A 224 15.58 -1.70 5.26
N THR A 225 15.58 -3.02 5.07
CA THR A 225 16.54 -3.92 5.72
C THR A 225 17.27 -4.79 4.69
N VAL A 226 18.60 -4.80 4.77
CA VAL A 226 19.46 -5.70 4.01
C VAL A 226 19.90 -6.83 4.92
N ILE A 227 19.62 -8.06 4.49
CA ILE A 227 19.98 -9.28 5.21
C ILE A 227 20.80 -10.21 4.34
N ARG A 228 21.66 -11.00 4.99
CA ARG A 228 22.46 -12.02 4.33
C ARG A 228 21.62 -13.27 4.09
N ASN A 229 21.61 -13.74 2.86
CA ASN A 229 21.09 -15.04 2.50
C ASN A 229 22.29 -15.97 2.28
N GLY A 230 22.30 -17.15 2.91
CA GLY A 230 23.33 -18.15 2.62
C GLY A 230 23.37 -18.48 1.13
N GLY A 231 24.46 -19.07 0.65
CA GLY A 231 24.65 -19.35 -0.78
C GLY A 231 25.95 -18.73 -1.30
N GLY A 232 26.00 -18.44 -2.59
CA GLY A 232 27.21 -17.93 -3.24
C GLY A 232 26.95 -17.40 -4.64
N ASP A 233 28.01 -17.33 -5.43
CA ASP A 233 28.07 -16.58 -6.69
C ASP A 233 26.99 -16.91 -7.72
N GLU A 234 26.40 -18.10 -7.66
CA GLU A 234 25.41 -18.52 -8.66
C GLU A 234 23.99 -18.07 -8.37
N GLN A 235 23.67 -17.75 -7.12
CA GLN A 235 22.30 -17.38 -6.72
C GLN A 235 21.98 -15.93 -7.10
N LEU A 236 20.71 -15.66 -7.37
CA LEU A 236 20.22 -14.29 -7.55
C LEU A 236 19.88 -13.67 -6.18
N PRO A 237 20.03 -12.35 -6.02
CA PRO A 237 19.44 -11.67 -4.88
C PRO A 237 17.91 -11.73 -4.96
N SER A 238 17.26 -11.67 -3.80
CA SER A 238 15.79 -11.72 -3.69
C SER A 238 15.28 -10.53 -2.90
N ALA A 239 14.19 -9.91 -3.34
CA ALA A 239 13.53 -8.83 -2.61
C ALA A 239 12.14 -9.23 -2.15
N HIS A 240 11.81 -8.84 -0.92
CA HIS A 240 10.47 -8.94 -0.36
C HIS A 240 9.88 -7.55 -0.28
N THR A 241 9.29 -7.08 -1.38
CA THR A 241 8.85 -5.69 -1.56
C THR A 241 7.75 -5.24 -0.59
N CYS A 242 7.15 -6.18 0.13
CA CYS A 242 6.12 -5.91 1.14
C CYS A 242 6.72 -5.58 2.50
N PHE A 243 7.91 -6.11 2.78
CA PHE A 243 8.63 -5.92 4.04
C PHE A 243 9.83 -4.98 3.89
N ASN A 244 10.07 -4.48 2.67
CA ASN A 244 11.24 -3.68 2.33
C ASN A 244 12.53 -4.44 2.70
N TYR A 245 12.56 -5.75 2.41
CA TYR A 245 13.73 -6.58 2.67
C TYR A 245 14.45 -6.94 1.39
N LEU A 246 15.76 -6.94 1.48
CA LEU A 246 16.65 -7.51 0.49
C LEU A 246 17.46 -8.64 1.11
N GLN A 247 17.44 -9.78 0.43
CA GLN A 247 18.30 -10.91 0.65
C GLN A 247 19.44 -10.92 -0.37
N ILE A 248 20.67 -10.74 0.10
CA ILE A 248 21.87 -10.81 -0.74
C ILE A 248 22.64 -12.10 -0.42
N PRO A 249 22.91 -12.95 -1.44
CA PRO A 249 23.86 -14.05 -1.35
C PRO A 249 25.29 -13.60 -1.00
N MET A 250 26.10 -14.51 -0.46
CA MET A 250 27.52 -14.25 -0.17
C MET A 250 28.37 -14.29 -1.44
N TYR A 251 28.32 -13.22 -2.23
CA TYR A 251 29.15 -13.08 -3.42
C TYR A 251 30.64 -12.94 -3.07
N THR A 252 31.49 -13.57 -3.86
CA THR A 252 32.96 -13.53 -3.70
C THR A 252 33.57 -12.20 -4.18
N SER A 253 32.86 -11.45 -5.02
CA SER A 253 33.32 -10.17 -5.58
C SER A 253 32.18 -9.19 -5.83
N LYS A 254 32.55 -7.90 -5.88
CA LYS A 254 31.65 -6.80 -6.25
C LYS A 254 31.12 -6.95 -7.67
N GLU A 255 31.97 -7.40 -8.59
CA GLU A 255 31.63 -7.64 -9.99
C GLU A 255 30.55 -8.70 -10.11
N GLN A 256 30.66 -9.80 -9.35
CA GLN A 256 29.65 -10.86 -9.34
C GLN A 256 28.34 -10.37 -8.73
N LEU A 257 28.39 -9.64 -7.62
CA LEU A 257 27.21 -9.01 -7.03
C LEU A 257 26.49 -8.12 -8.05
N LYS A 258 27.24 -7.23 -8.72
CA LYS A 258 26.70 -6.31 -9.72
C LYS A 258 26.07 -7.09 -10.88
N LYS A 259 26.74 -8.14 -11.37
CA LYS A 259 26.23 -8.99 -12.46
C LYS A 259 24.91 -9.67 -12.07
N LYS A 260 24.87 -10.34 -10.91
CA LYS A 260 23.68 -11.07 -10.45
C LYS A 260 22.54 -10.14 -10.06
N LEU A 261 22.85 -8.94 -9.55
CA LEU A 261 21.85 -7.91 -9.29
C LEU A 261 21.24 -7.36 -10.59
N LEU A 262 22.06 -7.05 -11.60
CA LEU A 262 21.55 -6.64 -12.91
C LEU A 262 20.70 -7.73 -13.55
N GLN A 263 21.13 -8.99 -13.44
CA GLN A 263 20.34 -10.13 -13.90
C GLN A 263 19.00 -10.23 -13.14
N ALA A 264 18.99 -10.03 -11.82
CA ALA A 264 17.74 -10.02 -11.05
C ALA A 264 16.84 -8.83 -11.40
N LEU A 265 17.41 -7.67 -11.74
CA LEU A 265 16.66 -6.49 -12.19
C LEU A 265 16.07 -6.69 -13.59
N GLU A 266 16.81 -7.31 -14.52
CA GLU A 266 16.33 -7.62 -15.87
C GLU A 266 15.20 -8.66 -15.86
N ASN A 267 15.24 -9.58 -14.90
CA ASN A 267 14.19 -10.58 -14.69
C ASN A 267 13.14 -10.13 -13.67
N ALA A 268 13.32 -8.97 -13.04
CA ALA A 268 12.30 -8.39 -12.20
C ALA A 268 11.30 -7.72 -13.12
N GLU A 269 10.13 -8.33 -13.27
CA GLU A 269 8.98 -7.60 -13.76
C GLU A 269 8.68 -6.47 -12.77
N GLY A 270 9.09 -5.26 -13.13
CA GLY A 270 8.51 -4.05 -12.57
C GLY A 270 7.02 -3.97 -12.91
N PHE A 271 6.34 -2.96 -12.39
CA PHE A 271 4.91 -2.70 -12.61
C PHE A 271 4.66 -2.22 -14.05
N GLY A 272 4.94 -3.06 -15.04
CA GLY A 272 4.58 -2.87 -16.44
C GLY A 272 3.06 -2.80 -16.57
N LEU A 273 2.50 -1.65 -16.21
CA LEU A 273 1.25 -1.13 -16.70
C LEU A 273 1.61 -0.34 -17.96
N HIS A 274 1.94 -1.07 -19.03
CA HIS A 274 2.03 -0.54 -20.38
C HIS A 274 0.86 -1.11 -21.18
#